data_AF-A0A5B1AUX8-F1
#
_entry.id   AF-A0A5B1AUX8-F1
#
_cell.length_a   1.000
_cell.length_b   1.000
_cell.length_c   1.000
_cell.angle_alpha   90.00
_cell.angle_beta   90.00
_cell.angle_gamma   90.00
#
_symmetry.space_group_name_H-M   'P 1'
#
loop_
_entity.id
_entity.type
_entity.pdbx_description
1 polymer ?
#
loop_
_entity_poly.entity_id
_entity_poly.type
_entity_poly.pdbx_seq_one_letter_code
_entity_poly.pdbx_strand_id
1 'polypeptide(L)'
;THDGAVPSHVTVIGHSYGSTTVADAFANSGMRANDAVLIGCPGTDLAHSAPDFHLNGGRLYVGAASTDAISWIGESGGAVPNWVNNALGSPLGPLAGLGADPAHDGFGSVRFRAEVAGSHNLTPWFNDHSHYYN
;
A
#
# COMPACT_ATOMS: atom_id res chain seq x y z
N THR A 1 20.03 14.74 -18.56
CA THR A 1 21.22 14.86 -17.69
C THR A 1 20.76 15.42 -16.35
N HIS A 2 21.27 14.92 -15.23
CA HIS A 2 20.96 15.44 -13.89
C HIS A 2 21.96 16.55 -13.54
N ASP A 3 21.48 17.71 -13.10
CA ASP A 3 22.34 18.77 -12.58
C ASP A 3 22.71 18.45 -11.12
N GLY A 4 23.97 18.05 -10.90
CA GLY A 4 24.47 17.62 -9.58
C GLY A 4 24.39 18.70 -8.49
N ALA A 5 24.17 19.96 -8.85
CA ALA A 5 24.04 21.06 -7.91
C ALA A 5 22.64 21.17 -7.27
N VAL A 6 21.62 20.57 -7.89
CA VAL A 6 20.25 20.57 -7.36
C VAL A 6 19.99 19.23 -6.69
N PRO A 7 19.63 19.18 -5.39
CA PRO A 7 19.24 17.95 -4.73
C PRO A 7 18.06 17.31 -5.48
N SER A 8 18.20 16.04 -5.85
CA SER A 8 17.11 15.29 -6.47
C SER A 8 16.01 15.01 -5.45
N HIS A 9 14.77 15.06 -5.92
CA HIS A 9 13.61 14.65 -5.14
C HIS A 9 13.05 13.36 -5.74
N VAL A 10 13.10 12.27 -4.96
CA VAL A 10 12.69 10.94 -5.41
C VAL A 10 11.42 10.53 -4.69
N THR A 11 10.43 10.11 -5.47
CA THR A 11 9.18 9.52 -4.99
C THR A 11 9.09 8.11 -5.52
N VAL A 12 8.84 7.15 -4.62
CA VAL A 12 8.66 5.74 -4.98
C VAL A 12 7.18 5.39 -4.86
N ILE A 13 6.61 4.78 -5.89
CA ILE A 13 5.20 4.41 -5.93
C ILE A 13 5.08 2.90 -6.03
N GLY A 14 4.25 2.32 -5.16
CA GLY A 14 3.83 0.93 -5.22
C GLY A 14 2.32 0.82 -5.38
N HIS A 15 1.88 -0.21 -6.10
CA HIS A 15 0.48 -0.58 -6.22
C HIS A 15 0.30 -2.05 -5.88
N SER A 16 -0.81 -2.40 -5.21
CA SER A 16 -1.09 -3.78 -4.79
C SER A 16 0.07 -4.33 -3.93
N TYR A 17 0.51 -5.55 -4.19
CA TYR A 17 1.72 -6.15 -3.61
C TYR A 17 3.00 -5.35 -3.87
N GLY A 18 3.08 -4.60 -4.96
CA GLY A 18 4.19 -3.67 -5.20
C GLY A 18 4.29 -2.60 -4.09
N SER A 19 3.18 -2.25 -3.45
CA SER A 19 3.18 -1.39 -2.26
C SER A 19 3.87 -2.05 -1.07
N THR A 20 3.62 -3.34 -0.83
CA THR A 20 4.30 -4.11 0.22
C THR A 20 5.80 -4.20 -0.07
N THR A 21 6.19 -4.46 -1.32
CA THR A 21 7.60 -4.47 -1.74
C THR A 21 8.26 -3.11 -1.51
N VAL A 22 7.58 -2.00 -1.80
CA VAL A 22 8.11 -0.65 -1.51
C VAL A 22 8.29 -0.47 0.00
N ALA A 23 7.32 -0.87 0.82
CA ALA A 23 7.42 -0.78 2.28
C ALA A 23 8.63 -1.56 2.82
N ASP A 24 8.80 -2.82 2.40
CA ASP A 24 9.93 -3.66 2.82
C ASP A 24 11.27 -3.12 2.32
N ALA A 25 11.27 -2.50 1.14
CA ALA A 25 12.47 -1.88 0.60
C ALA A 25 12.97 -0.73 1.49
N PHE A 26 12.06 0.09 2.02
CA PHE A 26 12.40 1.14 2.97
C PHE A 26 12.74 0.60 4.36
N ALA A 27 11.88 -0.27 4.92
CA ALA A 27 12.04 -0.74 6.29
C ALA A 27 13.27 -1.63 6.49
N ASN A 28 13.66 -2.43 5.50
CA ASN A 28 14.70 -3.45 5.69
C ASN A 28 15.71 -3.61 4.55
N SER A 29 15.52 -2.95 3.39
CA SER A 29 16.45 -3.09 2.25
C SER A 29 17.26 -1.84 1.93
N GLY A 30 17.18 -0.79 2.76
CA GLY A 30 18.01 0.41 2.64
C GLY A 30 17.59 1.38 1.53
N MET A 31 16.35 1.31 1.04
CA MET A 31 15.80 2.31 0.12
C MET A 31 15.90 3.72 0.73
N ARG A 32 16.30 4.69 -0.09
CA ARG A 32 16.43 6.10 0.30
C ARG A 32 15.76 6.99 -0.73
N ALA A 33 14.61 7.54 -0.35
CA ALA A 33 13.85 8.49 -1.16
C ALA A 33 13.12 9.47 -0.24
N ASN A 34 12.59 10.54 -0.82
CA ASN A 34 11.93 11.60 -0.08
C ASN A 34 10.50 11.21 0.26
N ASP A 35 9.77 10.66 -0.72
CA ASP A 35 8.38 10.26 -0.55
C ASP A 35 8.16 8.80 -0.95
N ALA A 36 7.15 8.20 -0.32
CA ALA A 36 6.60 6.91 -0.71
C ALA A 36 5.09 7.05 -0.93
N VAL A 37 4.57 6.42 -1.97
CA VAL A 37 3.13 6.38 -2.27
C VAL A 37 2.70 4.93 -2.38
N LEU A 38 1.77 4.52 -1.53
CA LEU A 38 1.23 3.15 -1.51
C LEU A 38 -0.23 3.19 -1.95
N ILE A 39 -0.57 2.40 -2.96
CA ILE A 39 -1.91 2.41 -3.54
C ILE A 39 -2.49 0.99 -3.52
N GLY A 40 -3.70 0.82 -2.99
CA GLY A 40 -4.32 -0.49 -2.81
C GLY A 40 -3.40 -1.46 -2.05
N CYS A 41 -2.69 -0.98 -1.05
CA CYS A 41 -1.70 -1.79 -0.34
C CYS A 41 -2.41 -2.85 0.53
N PRO A 42 -2.11 -4.15 0.38
CA PRO A 42 -2.72 -5.18 1.21
C PRO A 42 -2.11 -5.31 2.61
N GLY A 43 -1.06 -4.53 2.89
CA GLY A 43 -0.31 -4.52 4.14
C GLY A 43 1.17 -4.27 3.91
N THR A 44 1.87 -3.76 4.92
CA THR A 44 3.27 -3.31 4.82
C THR A 44 4.32 -4.23 5.45
N ASP A 45 3.98 -5.49 5.72
CA ASP A 45 4.80 -6.56 6.31
C ASP A 45 5.76 -6.07 7.41
N LEU A 46 6.97 -5.67 7.03
CA LEU A 46 8.04 -5.24 7.93
C LEU A 46 7.91 -3.80 8.45
N ALA A 47 7.21 -2.92 7.73
CA ALA A 47 6.93 -1.57 8.22
C ALA A 47 5.65 -1.59 9.06
N HIS A 48 5.74 -1.16 10.31
CA HIS A 48 4.61 -1.12 11.24
C HIS A 48 4.05 0.30 11.40
N SER A 49 4.79 1.31 10.95
CA SER A 49 4.41 2.71 11.01
C SER A 49 5.17 3.53 9.96
N ALA A 50 4.70 4.74 9.67
CA ALA A 50 5.34 5.66 8.72
C ALA A 50 6.82 5.99 9.07
N PRO A 51 7.24 6.16 10.34
CA PRO A 51 8.64 6.32 10.69
C PRO A 51 9.59 5.21 10.24
N ASP A 52 9.10 3.98 10.08
CA ASP A 52 9.90 2.83 9.63
C ASP A 52 10.37 2.98 8.18
N PHE A 53 9.75 3.88 7.41
CA PHE A 53 10.16 4.17 6.04
C PHE A 53 11.45 5.00 5.96
N HIS A 54 11.86 5.64 7.06
CA HIS A 54 13.10 6.42 7.12
C HIS A 54 13.27 7.44 5.97
N LEU A 55 12.17 8.10 5.59
CA LEU A 55 12.11 9.02 4.46
C LEU A 55 13.05 10.23 4.62
N ASN A 56 13.63 10.67 3.50
CA ASN A 56 14.53 11.81 3.45
C ASN A 56 13.78 13.15 3.42
N GLY A 57 13.07 13.45 4.51
CA GLY A 57 12.39 14.73 4.74
C GLY A 57 11.02 14.89 4.07
N GLY A 58 10.52 13.86 3.38
CA GLY A 58 9.17 13.85 2.80
C GLY A 58 8.18 13.04 3.61
N ARG A 59 7.19 12.45 2.94
CA ARG A 59 6.01 11.83 3.55
C ARG A 59 5.62 10.52 2.89
N LEU A 60 4.96 9.68 3.68
CA LEU A 60 4.26 8.50 3.21
C LEU A 60 2.82 8.89 2.86
N TYR A 61 2.41 8.64 1.61
CA TYR A 61 1.06 8.85 1.13
C TYR A 61 0.37 7.52 0.85
N VAL A 62 -0.90 7.41 1.22
CA VAL A 62 -1.65 6.16 1.05
C VAL A 62 -3.00 6.42 0.40
N GLY A 63 -3.26 5.70 -0.69
CA GLY A 63 -4.54 5.65 -1.38
C GLY A 63 -5.14 4.26 -1.25
N ALA A 64 -6.29 4.16 -0.60
CA ALA A 64 -7.07 2.92 -0.52
C ALA A 64 -8.52 3.25 -0.91
N ALA A 65 -9.02 2.59 -1.96
CA ALA A 65 -10.41 2.73 -2.36
C ALA A 65 -11.31 1.98 -1.37
N SER A 66 -12.44 2.57 -1.02
CA SER A 66 -13.42 1.94 -0.12
C SER A 66 -14.03 0.65 -0.69
N THR A 67 -13.92 0.41 -1.99
CA THR A 67 -14.37 -0.82 -2.66
C THR A 67 -13.27 -1.86 -2.88
N ASP A 68 -12.04 -1.56 -2.45
CA ASP A 68 -10.87 -2.43 -2.64
C ASP A 68 -10.67 -3.37 -1.44
N ALA A 69 -11.22 -4.59 -1.56
CA ALA A 69 -11.09 -5.63 -0.56
C ALA A 69 -9.65 -6.14 -0.33
N ILE A 70 -8.71 -5.84 -1.23
CA ILE A 70 -7.31 -6.23 -1.05
C ILE A 70 -6.65 -5.35 -0.01
N SER A 71 -6.98 -4.06 0.04
CA SER A 71 -6.50 -3.18 1.11
C SER A 71 -6.95 -3.60 2.52
N TRP A 72 -8.05 -4.36 2.61
CA TRP A 72 -8.60 -4.85 3.87
C TRP A 72 -7.87 -6.08 4.43
N ILE A 73 -6.96 -6.68 3.67
CA ILE A 73 -6.16 -7.82 4.13
C ILE A 73 -5.30 -7.42 5.34
N GLY A 74 -4.71 -6.21 5.33
CA GLY A 74 -3.86 -5.70 6.40
C GLY A 74 -4.59 -5.52 7.73
N GLU A 75 -5.88 -5.16 7.70
CA GLU A 75 -6.72 -5.06 8.91
C GLU A 75 -7.20 -6.43 9.43
N SER A 76 -7.33 -7.43 8.55
CA SER A 76 -8.04 -8.67 8.86
C SER A 76 -7.27 -9.69 9.72
N GLY A 77 -6.01 -9.43 10.06
CA GLY A 77 -5.23 -10.17 11.06
C GLY A 77 -5.50 -11.68 11.12
N GLY A 78 -5.00 -12.44 10.14
CA GLY A 78 -5.12 -13.90 10.11
C GLY A 78 -6.50 -14.44 9.73
N ALA A 79 -7.51 -13.58 9.59
CA ALA A 79 -8.87 -13.94 9.15
C ALA A 79 -9.17 -13.43 7.74
N VAL A 80 -8.20 -13.50 6.82
CA VAL A 80 -8.50 -13.23 5.40
C VAL A 80 -9.59 -14.21 4.98
N PRO A 81 -10.76 -13.71 4.54
CA PRO A 81 -11.83 -14.59 4.12
C PRO A 81 -11.33 -15.55 3.04
N ASN A 82 -11.65 -16.85 3.16
CA ASN A 82 -11.23 -17.88 2.20
C ASN A 82 -11.47 -17.52 0.72
N TRP A 83 -12.45 -16.65 0.44
CA TRP A 83 -12.72 -16.16 -0.90
C TRP A 83 -11.64 -15.22 -1.45
N VAL A 84 -11.03 -14.35 -0.64
CA VAL A 84 -9.91 -13.48 -1.03
C VAL A 84 -8.68 -14.33 -1.35
N ASN A 85 -8.39 -15.31 -0.50
CA ASN A 85 -7.26 -16.22 -0.67
C ASN A 85 -7.40 -17.03 -1.98
N ASN A 86 -8.60 -17.53 -2.28
CA ASN A 86 -8.88 -18.22 -3.56
C ASN A 86 -8.77 -17.29 -4.77
N ALA A 87 -9.27 -16.06 -4.68
CA ALA A 87 -9.27 -15.14 -5.80
C ALA A 87 -7.87 -14.58 -6.14
N LEU A 88 -6.95 -14.58 -5.16
CA LEU A 88 -5.53 -14.30 -5.39
C LEU A 88 -4.73 -15.51 -5.92
N GLY A 89 -5.35 -16.70 -6.02
CA GLY A 89 -4.68 -17.95 -6.44
C GLY A 89 -4.00 -18.72 -5.31
N SER A 90 -4.49 -18.59 -4.07
CA SER A 90 -3.89 -19.13 -2.83
C SER A 90 -2.46 -18.66 -2.47
N PRO A 91 -2.03 -17.41 -2.75
CA PRO A 91 -0.66 -16.97 -2.46
C PRO A 91 -0.43 -16.58 -1.00
N LEU A 92 -1.47 -16.44 -0.17
CA LEU A 92 -1.35 -15.86 1.18
C LEU A 92 -1.01 -16.88 2.27
N GLY A 93 -1.08 -18.19 1.98
CA GLY A 93 -0.84 -19.23 2.99
C GLY A 93 -1.69 -19.07 4.27
N PRO A 94 -1.34 -19.77 5.36
CA PRO A 94 -2.04 -19.67 6.66
C PRO A 94 -1.77 -18.37 7.45
N LEU A 95 -0.86 -17.51 6.98
CA LEU A 95 -0.42 -16.26 7.64
C LEU A 95 -1.07 -15.06 6.95
N ALA A 96 -2.38 -15.08 6.82
CA ALA A 96 -3.11 -14.11 6.02
C ALA A 96 -3.24 -12.76 6.77
N GLY A 97 -2.12 -12.07 6.88
CA GLY A 97 -1.98 -10.71 7.39
C GLY A 97 -0.63 -10.21 6.90
N LEU A 98 -0.63 -9.44 5.82
CA LEU A 98 0.60 -8.93 5.18
C LEU A 98 1.16 -7.73 5.96
N GLY A 99 1.13 -7.79 7.29
CA GLY A 99 1.46 -6.69 8.18
C GLY A 99 0.35 -5.65 8.33
N ALA A 100 0.73 -4.48 8.81
CA ALA A 100 -0.19 -3.41 9.16
C ALA A 100 -0.85 -2.78 7.92
N ASP A 101 -2.10 -2.35 8.04
CA ASP A 101 -2.75 -1.51 7.03
C ASP A 101 -2.15 -0.09 7.07
N PRO A 102 -1.42 0.36 6.03
CA PRO A 102 -0.81 1.69 6.03
C PRO A 102 -1.84 2.82 5.92
N ALA A 103 -3.09 2.50 5.61
CA ALA A 103 -4.17 3.46 5.51
C ALA A 103 -4.80 3.76 6.88
N HIS A 104 -4.59 2.95 7.91
CA HIS A 104 -5.24 3.15 9.21
C HIS A 104 -4.77 4.46 9.91
N ASP A 105 -5.65 5.09 10.71
CA ASP A 105 -5.43 6.43 11.29
C ASP A 105 -4.17 6.55 12.17
N GLY A 106 -3.69 5.45 12.76
CA GLY A 106 -2.52 5.43 13.63
C GLY A 106 -1.20 5.12 12.93
N PHE A 107 -1.21 4.82 11.62
CA PHE A 107 0.01 4.46 10.89
C PHE A 107 0.95 5.65 10.71
N GLY A 108 0.40 6.86 10.69
CA GLY A 108 1.15 8.10 10.45
C GLY A 108 1.32 8.47 8.98
N SER A 109 0.57 7.83 8.08
CA SER A 109 0.54 8.18 6.66
C SER A 109 -0.38 9.38 6.38
N VAL A 110 -0.18 10.03 5.23
CA VAL A 110 -1.13 11.00 4.68
C VAL A 110 -2.10 10.26 3.76
N ARG A 111 -3.35 10.12 4.18
CA ARG A 111 -4.40 9.55 3.34
C ARG A 111 -4.83 10.52 2.24
N PHE A 112 -4.99 10.00 1.03
CA PHE A 112 -5.68 10.70 -0.04
C PHE A 112 -6.84 9.87 -0.60
N ARG A 113 -7.84 10.56 -1.14
CA ARG A 113 -9.03 9.93 -1.72
C ARG A 113 -8.64 9.21 -3.01
N ALA A 114 -8.99 7.93 -3.12
CA ALA A 114 -8.56 7.07 -4.22
C ALA A 114 -9.69 6.17 -4.75
N GLU A 115 -10.95 6.62 -4.66
CA GLU A 115 -12.09 5.82 -5.13
C GLU A 115 -12.12 5.70 -6.64
N VAL A 116 -12.67 4.57 -7.10
CA VAL A 116 -12.92 4.33 -8.51
C VAL A 116 -14.07 5.20 -9.01
N ALA A 117 -13.79 6.06 -9.99
CA ALA A 117 -14.78 6.94 -10.58
C ALA A 117 -15.89 6.13 -11.27
N GLY A 118 -17.16 6.45 -10.97
CA GLY A 118 -18.31 5.73 -11.53
C GLY A 118 -18.56 4.35 -10.91
N SER A 119 -17.83 3.95 -9.87
CA SER A 119 -18.16 2.76 -9.10
C SER A 119 -19.40 3.03 -8.24
N HIS A 120 -20.49 2.30 -8.54
CA HIS A 120 -21.73 2.25 -7.75
C HIS A 120 -21.89 0.88 -7.09
N ASN A 121 -20.86 0.03 -7.17
CA ASN A 121 -20.98 -1.36 -6.83
C ASN A 121 -20.93 -1.51 -5.30
N LEU A 122 -22.02 -2.06 -4.76
CA LEU A 122 -22.16 -2.46 -3.35
C LEU A 122 -21.31 -3.69 -2.99
N THR A 123 -20.56 -4.24 -3.95
CA THR A 123 -19.77 -5.46 -3.79
C THR A 123 -18.29 -5.14 -4.05
N PRO A 124 -17.40 -5.33 -3.07
CA PRO A 124 -15.95 -5.13 -3.24
C PRO A 124 -15.41 -6.05 -4.34
N TRP A 125 -14.60 -5.53 -5.27
CA TRP A 125 -14.11 -6.30 -6.42
C TRP A 125 -12.61 -6.12 -6.65
N PHE A 126 -11.98 -7.19 -7.14
CA PHE A 126 -10.62 -7.17 -7.74
C PHE A 126 -10.49 -6.20 -8.92
N ASN A 127 -11.61 -5.88 -9.57
CA ASN A 127 -11.60 -4.97 -10.70
C ASN A 127 -11.28 -3.54 -10.24
N ASP A 128 -11.89 -3.11 -9.14
CA ASP A 128 -11.65 -1.78 -8.57
C ASP A 128 -10.22 -1.63 -8.05
N HIS A 129 -9.62 -2.73 -7.57
CA HIS A 129 -8.20 -2.79 -7.23
C HIS A 129 -7.27 -2.46 -8.42
N SER A 130 -7.73 -2.67 -9.66
CA SER A 130 -6.99 -2.31 -10.88
C SER A 130 -7.32 -0.91 -11.42
N HIS A 131 -8.21 -0.15 -10.75
CA HIS A 131 -8.80 1.09 -11.28
C HIS A 131 -8.43 2.36 -10.47
N TYR A 132 -7.16 2.49 -10.09
CA TYR A 132 -6.65 3.70 -9.43
C TYR A 132 -6.22 4.82 -10.37
N TYR A 133 -6.16 4.57 -11.69
CA TYR A 133 -5.56 5.46 -12.69
C TYR A 133 -6.50 5.85 -13.84
N ASN A 134 -7.79 5.55 -13.72
CA ASN A 134 -8.78 5.71 -14.79
C ASN A 134 -9.76 6.86 -14.54
#